data_AF-A0A950G212-F1
#
_entry.id   AF-A0A950G212-F1
#
_cell.length_a   1.000
_cell.length_b   1.000
_cell.length_c   1.000
_cell.angle_alpha   90.00
_cell.angle_beta   90.00
_cell.angle_gamma   90.00
#
_symmetry.space_group_name_H-M   'P 1'
#
loop_
_entity.id
_entity.type
_entity.pdbx_description
1 polymer ?
#
loop_
_entity_poly.entity_id
_entity_poly.type
_entity_poly.pdbx_seq_one_letter_code
_entity_poly.pdbx_strand_id
1 'polypeptide(L)' 'AGSNSLTVTAPANADLAPPGNYLLFILNSNGVPSVAAVVNL' A
#
# COMPACT_ATOMS: atom_id res chain seq x y z
N ALA A 1 -13.42 7.60 9.88
CA ALA A 1 -11.95 7.44 9.78
C ALA A 1 -11.35 7.95 11.08
N GLY A 2 -10.62 7.11 11.82
CA GLY A 2 -9.93 7.53 13.05
C GLY A 2 -8.59 8.19 12.72
N SER A 3 -8.02 8.92 13.67
CA SER A 3 -6.78 9.72 13.56
C SER A 3 -5.53 8.97 13.07
N ASN A 4 -5.57 7.64 12.95
CA ASN A 4 -4.47 6.78 12.49
C ASN A 4 -4.87 5.87 11.32
N SER A 5 -5.93 6.23 10.57
CA SER A 5 -6.40 5.46 9.41
C SER A 5 -6.07 6.21 8.13
N LEU A 6 -5.41 5.52 7.20
CA LEU A 6 -5.14 6.00 5.85
C LEU A 6 -5.86 5.10 4.85
N THR A 7 -6.71 5.70 4.01
CA THR A 7 -7.34 5.01 2.89
C THR A 7 -6.58 5.36 1.61
N VAL A 8 -5.99 4.35 0.97
CA VAL A 8 -5.36 4.46 -0.35
C VAL A 8 -6.09 3.57 -1.34
N THR A 9 -6.23 4.03 -2.58
CA THR A 9 -6.89 3.31 -3.65
C THR A 9 -5.84 2.80 -4.63
N ALA A 10 -5.86 1.50 -4.94
CA ALA A 10 -5.00 0.93 -5.96
C ALA A 10 -5.35 1.48 -7.36
N PRO A 11 -4.40 1.56 -8.30
CA PRO A 11 -4.69 1.94 -9.67
C PRO A 11 -5.73 1.00 -10.29
N ALA A 12 -6.75 1.55 -10.95
CA ALA A 12 -7.76 0.73 -11.63
C ALA A 12 -7.22 0.05 -12.90
N ASN A 13 -6.07 0.50 -13.42
CA ASN A 13 -5.46 -0.06 -14.61
C ASN A 13 -4.50 -1.21 -14.26
N ALA A 14 -4.82 -2.41 -14.76
CA ALA A 14 -3.98 -3.60 -14.65
C ALA A 14 -2.62 -3.45 -15.33
N ASP A 15 -2.43 -2.54 -16.29
CA ASP A 15 -1.11 -2.27 -16.88
C ASP A 15 -0.21 -1.48 -15.92
N LEU A 16 -0.81 -0.70 -15.00
CA LEU A 16 -0.09 0.07 -13.98
C LEU A 16 0.15 -0.79 -12.72
N ALA A 17 -0.81 -1.64 -12.38
CA ALA A 17 -0.71 -2.62 -11.31
C ALA A 17 -1.20 -3.98 -11.81
N PRO A 18 -0.31 -4.79 -12.41
CA PRO A 18 -0.64 -6.14 -12.86
C PRO A 18 -1.29 -6.99 -11.75
N PRO A 19 -2.19 -7.92 -12.09
CA PRO A 19 -2.77 -8.80 -11.08
C PRO A 19 -1.71 -9.61 -10.35
N GLY A 20 -1.76 -9.64 -9.02
CA GLY A 20 -0.78 -10.38 -8.23
C GLY A 20 -0.61 -9.92 -6.79
N ASN A 21 0.39 -10.51 -6.11
CA ASN A 21 0.73 -10.17 -4.73
C ASN A 21 1.68 -8.97 -4.68
N TYR A 22 1.30 -7.96 -3.91
CA TYR A 22 2.07 -6.75 -3.66
C TYR A 22 2.40 -6.62 -2.18
N LEU A 23 3.57 -6.03 -1.91
CA LEU A 23 3.99 -5.67 -0.57
C LEU A 23 3.69 -4.19 -0.33
N LEU A 24 2.78 -3.91 0.58
CA LEU A 24 2.41 -2.57 1.02
C LEU A 24 3.28 -2.17 2.22
N PHE A 25 3.83 -0.95 2.15
CA PHE A 25 4.64 -0.34 3.20
C PHE A 25 4.13 1.07 3.53
N ILE A 26 4.14 1.42 4.81
CA ILE A 26 3.97 2.80 5.27
C ILE A 26 5.34 3.29 5.75
N LEU A 27 5.76 4.46 5.30
CA LEU A 27 7.02 5.09 5.72
C LEU A 27 6.73 6.18 6.75
N ASN A 28 7.57 6.28 7.78
CA ASN A 28 7.55 7.42 8.70
C ASN A 28 8.30 8.64 8.12
N SER A 29 8.30 9.78 8.83
CA SER A 29 8.97 11.01 8.40
C SER A 29 10.49 10.88 8.22
N ASN A 30 11.11 9.85 8.81
CA ASN A 30 12.54 9.55 8.68
C ASN A 30 12.81 8.53 7.55
N GLY A 31 11.78 8.11 6.81
CA GLY A 31 11.89 7.14 5.71
C GLY A 31 11.97 5.68 6.14
N VAL A 32 11.74 5.36 7.43
CA VAL A 32 11.76 3.96 7.89
C VAL A 32 10.45 3.29 7.51
N PRO A 33 10.48 2.18 6.74
CA PRO A 33 9.29 1.44 6.35
C PRO A 33 8.75 0.55 7.47
N SER A 34 7.45 0.27 7.42
CA SER A 34 6.78 -0.75 8.25
C SER A 34 7.19 -2.17 7.84
N VAL A 35 6.74 -3.18 8.60
CA VAL A 35 6.70 -4.55 8.10
C VAL A 35 5.73 -4.61 6.91
N ALA A 36 6.09 -5.41 5.89
CA ALA A 36 5.30 -5.54 4.68
C ALA A 36 3.92 -6.15 4.96
N ALA A 37 2.87 -5.56 4.41
CA ALA A 37 1.56 -6.19 4.33
C ALA A 37 1.36 -6.76 2.92
N VAL A 38 0.99 -8.04 2.81
CA VAL A 38 0.67 -8.65 1.51
C VAL A 38 -0.74 -8.23 1.12
N VAL A 39 -0.87 -7.60 -0.04
CA VAL A 39 -2.15 -7.24 -0.66
C VAL A 39 -2.25 -7.92 -2.03
N ASN A 40 -3.46 -8.32 -2.40
CA ASN A 40 -3.74 -8.90 -3.71
C ASN A 40 -4.56 -7.89 -4.52
N LEU A 41 -4.07 -7.54 -5.71
CA LEU A 41 -4.71 -6.60 -6.65
C LEU A 41 -5.32 -7.36 -7.83
#